data_AF-A0A147DQM6-F1
#
_entry.id   AF-A0A147DQM6-F1
#
_cell.length_a   1.000
_cell.length_b   1.000
_cell.length_c   1.000
_cell.angle_alpha   90.00
_cell.angle_beta   90.00
_cell.angle_gamma   90.00
#
_symmetry.space_group_name_H-M   'P 1'
#
loop_
_entity.id
_entity.type
_entity.pdbx_description
1 polymer ?
#
loop_
_entity_poly.entity_id
_entity_poly.type
_entity_poly.pdbx_seq_one_letter_code
_entity_poly.pdbx_strand_id
1 'polypeptide(L)'
;MVGDSNTTGLSGTLENGIAAGQSWVAQLHEPWFVVVGGWARDGASTALMAEQVEPLPDVDVLVLMGGTNDPPVGIGQEETIGNLRRIVDVVHPDAVVLSSVPPVQTVPKRATDLNAALQETAVQAHWRFADPWAALRVPGGTWAPPYLRDGIHTNTAGYALVGQALRDVIRGTADAGGASY
;
A
#
# COMPACT_ATOMS: atom_id res chain seq x y z
N MET A 1 4.50 2.24 7.60
CA MET A 1 3.46 1.76 6.65
C MET A 1 2.25 2.66 6.71
N VAL A 2 1.74 3.17 5.58
CA VAL A 2 0.51 3.97 5.58
C VAL A 2 -0.50 3.41 4.58
N GLY A 3 -1.77 3.25 4.99
CA GLY A 3 -2.81 2.73 4.10
C GLY A 3 -4.20 2.56 4.69
N ASP A 4 -5.01 1.69 4.06
CA ASP A 4 -6.42 1.42 4.42
C ASP A 4 -6.67 -0.04 4.86
N SER A 5 -7.91 -0.52 4.71
CA SER A 5 -8.31 -1.91 5.02
C SER A 5 -7.49 -2.97 4.28
N ASN A 6 -6.93 -2.64 3.12
CA ASN A 6 -6.02 -3.53 2.39
C ASN A 6 -4.65 -3.63 3.02
N THR A 7 -4.31 -2.68 3.89
CA THR A 7 -3.11 -2.74 4.73
C THR A 7 -3.40 -3.38 6.09
N THR A 8 -4.55 -3.12 6.70
CA THR A 8 -4.91 -3.73 8.00
C THR A 8 -5.28 -5.21 7.89
N GLY A 9 -5.73 -5.69 6.73
CA GLY A 9 -6.30 -7.03 6.59
C GLY A 9 -7.76 -7.12 7.05
N LEU A 10 -8.49 -6.00 7.05
CA LEU A 10 -9.85 -5.83 7.59
C LEU A 10 -9.92 -6.05 9.11
N SER A 11 -8.99 -5.45 9.84
CA SER A 11 -8.87 -5.59 11.29
C SER A 11 -9.09 -4.26 12.04
N GLY A 12 -9.69 -3.26 11.39
CA GLY A 12 -9.92 -1.93 11.93
C GLY A 12 -8.69 -1.03 11.90
N THR A 13 -7.58 -1.46 12.49
CA THR A 13 -6.31 -0.70 12.57
C THR A 13 -5.11 -1.54 12.15
N LEU A 14 -3.99 -0.87 11.83
CA LEU A 14 -2.73 -1.54 11.51
C LEU A 14 -2.25 -2.45 12.65
N GLU A 15 -2.25 -1.95 13.89
CA GLU A 15 -1.79 -2.69 15.07
C GLU A 15 -2.61 -3.97 15.29
N ASN A 16 -3.94 -3.87 15.24
CA ASN A 16 -4.82 -5.03 15.36
C ASN A 16 -4.57 -6.04 14.24
N GLY A 17 -4.38 -5.56 13.01
CA GLY A 17 -4.10 -6.40 11.85
C GLY A 17 -2.78 -7.16 11.96
N ILE A 18 -1.74 -6.51 12.49
CA ILE A 18 -0.44 -7.14 12.75
C ILE A 18 -0.58 -8.18 13.87
N ALA A 19 -1.18 -7.81 15.01
CA ALA A 19 -1.35 -8.70 16.16
C ALA A 19 -2.19 -9.94 15.83
N ALA A 20 -3.20 -9.80 14.97
CA ALA A 20 -4.06 -10.91 14.54
C ALA A 20 -3.46 -11.73 13.38
N GLY A 21 -2.33 -11.32 12.80
CA GLY A 21 -1.73 -11.97 11.63
C GLY A 21 -2.53 -11.80 10.33
N GLN A 22 -3.47 -10.85 10.28
CA GLN A 22 -4.37 -10.62 9.14
C GLN A 22 -3.81 -9.59 8.15
N SER A 23 -3.05 -8.61 8.65
CA SER A 23 -2.35 -7.65 7.81
C SER A 23 -1.23 -8.35 7.03
N TRP A 24 -1.01 -7.95 5.77
CA TRP A 24 0.18 -8.37 5.03
C TRP A 24 1.49 -7.92 5.72
N VAL A 25 1.44 -6.88 6.57
CA VAL A 25 2.59 -6.41 7.34
C VAL A 25 3.02 -7.44 8.39
N ALA A 26 2.09 -8.25 8.91
CA ALA A 26 2.41 -9.40 9.75
C ALA A 26 3.22 -10.47 9.00
N GLN A 27 3.34 -10.36 7.68
CA GLN A 27 4.08 -11.28 6.84
C GLN A 27 5.45 -10.70 6.48
N LEU A 28 5.98 -9.74 7.23
CA LEU A 28 7.31 -9.15 7.00
C LEU A 28 8.38 -9.60 8.00
N HIS A 29 8.09 -10.59 8.85
CA HIS A 29 9.01 -11.05 9.90
C HIS A 29 10.38 -11.48 9.36
N GLU A 30 11.38 -10.62 9.55
CA GLU A 30 12.76 -10.83 9.13
C GLU A 30 13.72 -10.11 10.10
N PRO A 31 14.91 -10.65 10.42
CA PRO A 31 15.86 -10.01 11.34
C PRO A 31 16.39 -8.64 10.88
N TRP A 32 16.37 -8.38 9.57
CA TRP A 32 16.89 -7.16 8.94
C TRP A 32 15.83 -6.07 8.74
N PHE A 33 14.58 -6.33 9.13
CA PHE A 33 13.45 -5.44 8.90
C PHE A 33 12.68 -5.20 10.19
N VAL A 34 12.44 -3.93 10.52
CA VAL A 34 11.63 -3.55 11.68
C VAL A 34 10.52 -2.61 11.23
N VAL A 35 9.28 -2.93 11.62
CA VAL A 35 8.17 -1.98 11.47
C VAL A 35 8.29 -0.94 12.58
N VAL A 36 8.80 0.24 12.25
CA VAL A 36 8.98 1.35 13.20
C VAL A 36 7.70 2.17 13.43
N GLY A 37 6.68 1.99 12.58
CA GLY A 37 5.35 2.55 12.77
C GLY A 37 4.59 2.84 11.48
N GLY A 38 3.69 3.82 11.55
CA GLY A 38 2.81 4.25 10.48
C GLY A 38 1.34 4.26 10.88
N TRP A 39 0.46 4.46 9.91
CA TRP A 39 -0.97 4.65 10.16
C TRP A 39 -1.82 3.96 9.10
N ALA A 40 -2.68 3.03 9.50
CA ALA A 40 -3.70 2.48 8.60
C ALA A 40 -5.00 2.19 9.33
N ARG A 41 -6.11 2.45 8.65
CA ARG A 41 -7.46 2.23 9.18
C ARG A 41 -8.41 1.76 8.09
N ASP A 42 -9.32 0.86 8.47
CA ASP A 42 -10.34 0.36 7.54
C ASP A 42 -11.17 1.52 6.97
N GLY A 43 -11.38 1.49 5.64
CA GLY A 43 -12.14 2.51 4.93
C GLY A 43 -11.48 3.89 4.81
N ALA A 44 -10.22 4.05 5.24
CA ALA A 44 -9.54 5.33 5.14
C ALA A 44 -9.37 5.77 3.67
N SER A 45 -9.70 7.04 3.38
CA SER A 45 -9.27 7.73 2.17
C SER A 45 -7.85 8.26 2.31
N THR A 46 -7.19 8.60 1.21
CA THR A 46 -5.86 9.22 1.24
C THR A 46 -5.87 10.57 1.94
N ALA A 47 -6.96 11.34 1.85
CA ALA A 47 -7.11 12.60 2.56
C ALA A 47 -7.02 12.39 4.09
N LEU A 48 -7.74 11.39 4.60
CA LEU A 48 -7.68 11.03 6.01
C LEU A 48 -6.29 10.49 6.39
N MET A 49 -5.68 9.64 5.56
CA MET A 49 -4.31 9.16 5.81
C MET A 49 -3.34 10.35 5.95
N ALA A 50 -3.42 11.33 5.05
CA ALA A 50 -2.56 12.50 5.08
C ALA A 50 -2.84 13.40 6.30
N GLU A 51 -4.09 13.44 6.79
CA GLU A 51 -4.46 14.16 8.00
C GLU A 51 -3.94 13.50 9.28
N GLN A 52 -3.91 12.17 9.31
CA GLN A 52 -3.66 11.40 10.53
C GLN A 52 -2.23 10.88 10.66
N VAL A 53 -1.46 10.84 9.56
CA VAL A 53 -0.05 10.46 9.64
C VAL A 53 0.71 11.49 10.46
N GLU A 54 1.54 11.00 11.38
CA GLU A 54 2.43 11.82 12.20
C GLU A 54 3.87 11.70 11.69
N PRO A 55 4.74 12.69 11.95
CA PRO A 55 6.16 12.57 11.68
C PRO A 55 6.76 11.37 12.42
N LEU A 56 7.61 10.60 11.74
CA LEU A 56 8.42 9.56 12.35
C LEU A 56 9.90 9.83 12.02
N PRO A 57 10.79 9.90 13.03
CA PRO A 57 12.22 9.98 12.76
C PRO A 57 12.75 8.64 12.22
N ASP A 58 13.86 8.72 11.47
CA ASP A 58 14.67 7.56 11.05
C ASP A 58 13.87 6.49 10.26
N VAL A 59 13.14 6.91 9.22
CA VAL A 59 12.37 6.01 8.35
C VAL A 59 13.15 5.71 7.07
N ASP A 60 13.75 4.51 7.00
CA ASP A 60 14.47 4.08 5.78
C ASP A 60 13.53 3.91 4.58
N VAL A 61 12.37 3.29 4.79
CA VAL A 61 11.40 2.98 3.73
C VAL A 61 9.98 3.23 4.18
N LEU A 62 9.28 4.12 3.47
CA LEU A 62 7.84 4.31 3.60
C LEU A 62 7.09 3.54 2.51
N VAL A 63 6.26 2.59 2.91
CA VAL A 63 5.29 1.95 2.00
C VAL A 63 3.95 2.67 2.09
N LEU A 64 3.44 3.10 0.94
CA LEU A 64 2.15 3.76 0.76
C LEU A 64 1.18 2.87 -0.02
N MET A 65 -0.01 2.65 0.51
CA MET A 65 -1.08 1.91 -0.16
C MET A 65 -2.44 2.56 0.14
N GLY A 66 -2.94 3.38 -0.78
CA GLY A 66 -4.22 4.06 -0.60
C GLY A 66 -4.81 4.54 -1.91
N GLY A 67 -6.11 4.85 -1.87
CA GLY A 67 -6.88 5.36 -3.02
C GLY A 67 -8.08 4.49 -3.38
N THR A 68 -8.21 3.27 -2.85
CA THR A 68 -9.38 2.42 -3.08
C THR A 68 -10.68 3.06 -2.57
N ASN A 69 -10.60 3.77 -1.44
CA ASN A 69 -11.76 4.41 -0.80
C ASN A 69 -12.00 5.85 -1.24
N ASP A 70 -11.14 6.43 -2.08
CA ASP A 70 -11.21 7.84 -2.47
C ASP A 70 -12.43 8.14 -3.35
N PRO A 71 -12.72 7.38 -4.43
CA PRO A 71 -13.84 7.72 -5.30
C PRO A 71 -15.22 7.64 -4.63
N PRO A 72 -15.53 6.66 -3.75
CA PRO A 72 -16.78 6.67 -2.98
C PRO A 72 -17.02 7.94 -2.15
N VAL A 73 -15.97 8.65 -1.73
CA VAL A 73 -16.07 9.90 -0.96
C VAL A 73 -15.82 11.16 -1.81
N GLY A 74 -15.76 11.02 -3.13
CA GLY A 74 -15.64 12.14 -4.07
C GLY A 74 -14.22 12.64 -4.31
N ILE A 75 -13.20 11.96 -3.81
CA ILE A 75 -11.80 12.31 -4.06
C ILE A 75 -11.37 11.78 -5.43
N GLY A 76 -10.88 12.69 -6.28
CA GLY A 76 -10.39 12.39 -7.62
C GLY A 76 -8.93 11.96 -7.63
N GLN A 77 -8.49 11.39 -8.75
CA GLN A 77 -7.13 10.85 -8.92
C GLN A 77 -6.01 11.86 -8.61
N GLU A 78 -6.15 13.12 -9.05
CA GLU A 78 -5.15 14.16 -8.79
C GLU A 78 -5.02 14.46 -7.30
N GLU A 79 -6.15 14.55 -6.60
CA GLU A 79 -6.20 14.77 -5.15
C GLU A 79 -5.66 13.55 -4.40
N THR A 80 -5.98 12.33 -4.82
CA THR A 80 -5.37 11.09 -4.31
C THR A 80 -3.84 11.17 -4.35
N ILE A 81 -3.27 11.52 -5.50
CA ILE A 81 -1.81 11.65 -5.68
C ILE A 81 -1.24 12.78 -4.81
N GLY A 82 -1.92 13.93 -4.73
CA GLY A 82 -1.54 15.05 -3.87
C GLY A 82 -1.49 14.66 -2.40
N ASN A 83 -2.48 13.91 -1.91
CA ASN A 83 -2.52 13.41 -0.53
C ASN A 83 -1.38 12.42 -0.25
N LEU A 84 -1.07 11.53 -1.20
CA LEU A 84 0.05 10.59 -1.05
C LEU A 84 1.40 11.33 -0.96
N ARG A 85 1.60 12.38 -1.76
CA ARG A 85 2.79 13.26 -1.63
C ARG A 85 2.84 13.94 -0.27
N ARG A 86 1.72 14.47 0.21
CA ARG A 86 1.64 15.09 1.54
C ARG A 86 2.03 14.14 2.67
N ILE A 87 1.72 12.85 2.55
CA ILE A 87 2.16 11.84 3.52
C ILE A 87 3.69 11.70 3.51
N VAL A 88 4.31 11.66 2.32
CA VAL A 88 5.79 11.62 2.19
C VAL A 88 6.41 12.87 2.82
N ASP A 89 5.82 14.04 2.58
CA ASP A 89 6.27 15.32 3.16
C ASP A 89 6.10 15.41 4.69
N VAL A 90 5.28 14.55 5.31
CA VAL A 90 5.16 14.49 6.78
C VAL A 90 6.17 13.50 7.37
N VAL A 91 6.35 12.36 6.72
CA VAL A 91 7.19 11.27 7.22
C VAL A 91 8.67 11.52 6.95
N HIS A 92 9.02 12.17 5.83
CA HIS A 92 10.39 12.37 5.36
C HIS A 92 11.25 11.08 5.34
N PRO A 93 10.82 10.04 4.61
CA PRO A 93 11.58 8.79 4.53
C PRO A 93 12.77 8.90 3.57
N ASP A 94 13.77 8.04 3.74
CA ASP A 94 14.91 7.95 2.80
C ASP A 94 14.47 7.40 1.43
N ALA A 95 13.52 6.46 1.43
CA ALA A 95 12.92 5.92 0.22
C ALA A 95 11.41 5.68 0.34
N VAL A 96 10.72 5.72 -0.79
CA VAL A 96 9.27 5.48 -0.88
C VAL A 96 9.00 4.27 -1.77
N VAL A 97 8.16 3.37 -1.28
CA VAL A 97 7.52 2.30 -2.05
C VAL A 97 6.04 2.66 -2.20
N LEU A 98 5.65 3.07 -3.40
CA LEU A 98 4.25 3.33 -3.74
C LEU A 98 3.61 2.04 -4.28
N SER A 99 2.72 1.45 -3.49
CA SER A 99 1.97 0.26 -3.89
C SER A 99 0.78 0.63 -4.77
N SER A 100 0.49 -0.23 -5.75
CA SER A 100 -0.80 -0.25 -6.43
C SER A 100 -1.95 -0.52 -5.45
N VAL A 101 -3.15 -0.06 -5.82
CA VAL A 101 -4.41 -0.46 -5.19
C VAL A 101 -4.87 -1.83 -5.72
N PRO A 102 -5.59 -2.62 -4.91
CA PRO A 102 -6.10 -3.92 -5.33
C PRO A 102 -7.19 -3.82 -6.40
N PRO A 103 -7.54 -4.95 -7.03
CA PRO A 103 -8.77 -5.10 -7.80
C PRO A 103 -10.02 -4.64 -7.05
N VAL A 104 -10.94 -4.04 -7.80
CA VAL A 104 -12.30 -3.77 -7.35
C VAL A 104 -13.26 -4.43 -8.33
N GLN A 105 -13.90 -5.53 -7.93
CA GLN A 105 -14.70 -6.40 -8.81
C GLN A 105 -15.78 -5.64 -9.60
N THR A 106 -16.43 -4.66 -8.96
CA THR A 106 -17.55 -3.92 -9.55
C THR A 106 -17.10 -2.84 -10.54
N VAL A 107 -15.85 -2.37 -10.43
CA VAL A 107 -15.29 -1.27 -11.24
C VAL A 107 -13.80 -1.50 -11.54
N PRO A 108 -13.42 -2.61 -12.20
CA PRO A 108 -12.02 -2.99 -12.35
C PRO A 108 -11.18 -1.94 -13.10
N LYS A 109 -11.78 -1.26 -14.09
CA LYS A 109 -11.11 -0.18 -14.83
C LYS A 109 -10.63 0.95 -13.90
N ARG A 110 -11.39 1.28 -12.85
CA ARG A 110 -11.01 2.34 -11.90
C ARG A 110 -9.70 2.03 -11.19
N ALA A 111 -9.54 0.79 -10.71
CA ALA A 111 -8.30 0.36 -10.07
C ALA A 111 -7.13 0.38 -11.08
N THR A 112 -7.36 -0.11 -12.30
CA THR A 112 -6.33 -0.11 -13.36
C THR A 112 -5.89 1.30 -13.76
N ASP A 113 -6.83 2.23 -13.96
CA ASP A 113 -6.53 3.61 -14.33
C ASP A 113 -5.74 4.32 -13.21
N LEU A 114 -6.18 4.19 -11.96
CA LEU A 114 -5.46 4.76 -10.81
C LEU A 114 -4.05 4.17 -10.69
N ASN A 115 -3.91 2.85 -10.84
CA ASN A 115 -2.61 2.18 -10.76
C ASN A 115 -1.62 2.64 -11.84
N ALA A 116 -2.10 2.91 -13.06
CA ALA A 116 -1.26 3.50 -14.10
C ALA A 116 -0.76 4.90 -13.68
N ALA A 117 -1.63 5.73 -13.13
CA ALA A 117 -1.26 7.06 -12.65
C ALA A 117 -0.30 7.01 -11.44
N LEU A 118 -0.49 6.04 -10.53
CA LEU A 118 0.43 5.81 -9.40
C LEU A 118 1.81 5.36 -9.89
N GLN A 119 1.86 4.50 -10.91
CA GLN A 119 3.12 4.07 -11.51
C GLN A 119 3.86 5.24 -12.17
N GLU A 120 3.17 6.08 -12.95
CA GLU A 120 3.75 7.29 -13.54
C GLU A 120 4.24 8.27 -12.47
N THR A 121 3.44 8.45 -11.41
CA THR A 121 3.79 9.29 -10.26
C THR A 121 5.06 8.80 -9.57
N ALA A 122 5.17 7.48 -9.35
CA ALA A 122 6.37 6.91 -8.73
C ALA A 122 7.62 7.18 -9.58
N VAL A 123 7.53 7.03 -10.91
CA VAL A 123 8.64 7.34 -11.82
C VAL A 123 9.02 8.83 -11.72
N GLN A 124 8.05 9.73 -11.77
CA GLN A 124 8.28 11.18 -11.70
C GLN A 124 8.88 11.62 -10.36
N ALA A 125 8.49 10.98 -9.26
CA ALA A 125 8.94 11.30 -7.91
C ALA A 125 10.20 10.52 -7.49
N HIS A 126 10.78 9.72 -8.40
CA HIS A 126 11.90 8.81 -8.10
C HIS A 126 11.59 7.81 -6.97
N TRP A 127 10.32 7.42 -6.83
CA TRP A 127 9.88 6.39 -5.90
C TRP A 127 9.88 5.02 -6.56
N ARG A 128 9.89 3.97 -5.75
CA ARG A 128 9.71 2.61 -6.22
C ARG A 128 8.21 2.30 -6.34
N PHE A 129 7.74 1.95 -7.53
CA PHE A 129 6.40 1.38 -7.69
C PHE A 129 6.41 -0.12 -7.37
N ALA A 130 5.40 -0.59 -6.64
CA ALA A 130 5.17 -2.00 -6.36
C ALA A 130 3.76 -2.40 -6.76
N ASP A 131 3.62 -3.57 -7.39
CA ASP A 131 2.32 -4.13 -7.72
C ASP A 131 2.13 -5.52 -7.09
N PRO A 132 1.92 -5.59 -5.77
CA PRO A 132 1.87 -6.86 -5.07
C PRO A 132 0.63 -7.68 -5.41
N TRP A 133 -0.38 -7.05 -6.04
CA TRP A 133 -1.63 -7.72 -6.40
C TRP A 133 -1.57 -8.44 -7.75
N ALA A 134 -0.48 -8.32 -8.51
CA ALA A 134 -0.39 -8.82 -9.88
C ALA A 134 -0.72 -10.31 -10.01
N ALA A 135 -0.17 -11.15 -9.14
CA ALA A 135 -0.43 -12.59 -9.13
C ALA A 135 -1.85 -12.97 -8.67
N LEU A 136 -2.59 -12.02 -8.09
CA LEU A 136 -3.94 -12.22 -7.57
C LEU A 136 -5.03 -11.74 -8.54
N ARG A 137 -4.65 -11.30 -9.75
CA ARG A 137 -5.55 -10.79 -10.78
C ARG A 137 -5.68 -11.76 -11.95
N VAL A 138 -6.88 -11.81 -12.52
CA VAL A 138 -7.12 -12.41 -13.84
C VAL A 138 -7.04 -11.33 -14.94
N PRO A 139 -6.91 -11.74 -16.22
CA PRO A 139 -7.11 -10.80 -17.33
C PRO A 139 -8.45 -10.06 -17.17
N GLY A 140 -8.42 -8.74 -17.29
CA GLY A 140 -9.57 -7.86 -17.01
C GLY A 140 -9.49 -7.11 -15.67
N GLY A 141 -8.49 -7.40 -14.83
CA GLY A 141 -8.18 -6.60 -13.64
C GLY A 141 -9.03 -6.92 -12.41
N THR A 142 -9.78 -8.02 -12.43
CA THR A 142 -10.55 -8.51 -11.28
C THR A 142 -9.77 -9.55 -10.47
N TRP A 143 -10.25 -9.84 -9.25
CA TRP A 143 -9.66 -10.88 -8.42
C TRP A 143 -9.74 -12.26 -9.08
N ALA A 144 -8.65 -13.02 -9.01
CA ALA A 144 -8.71 -14.44 -9.27
C ALA A 144 -9.60 -15.13 -8.21
N PRO A 145 -10.50 -16.06 -8.60
CA PRO A 145 -11.47 -16.66 -7.67
C PRO A 145 -10.87 -17.24 -6.38
N PRO A 146 -9.69 -17.90 -6.39
CA PRO A 146 -9.10 -18.43 -5.15
C PRO A 146 -8.71 -17.38 -4.11
N TYR A 147 -8.57 -16.12 -4.50
CA TYR A 147 -8.13 -15.01 -3.65
C TYR A 147 -9.25 -14.00 -3.36
N LEU A 148 -10.41 -14.15 -3.99
CA LEU A 148 -11.56 -13.27 -3.78
C LEU A 148 -12.17 -13.49 -2.39
N ARG A 149 -12.37 -12.40 -1.64
CA ARG A 149 -13.13 -12.42 -0.37
C ARG A 149 -14.49 -11.75 -0.52
N ASP A 150 -14.51 -10.46 -0.85
CA ASP A 150 -15.75 -9.64 -0.86
C ASP A 150 -15.85 -8.67 -2.06
N GLY A 151 -14.91 -8.75 -2.99
CA GLY A 151 -14.87 -7.92 -4.19
C GLY A 151 -13.95 -6.71 -4.10
N ILE A 152 -13.47 -6.36 -2.90
CA ILE A 152 -12.47 -5.30 -2.67
C ILE A 152 -11.23 -5.89 -1.98
N HIS A 153 -11.43 -6.79 -1.04
CA HIS A 153 -10.38 -7.40 -0.24
C HIS A 153 -10.05 -8.81 -0.72
N THR A 154 -8.83 -9.23 -0.41
CA THR A 154 -8.40 -10.61 -0.59
C THR A 154 -8.57 -11.43 0.70
N ASN A 155 -8.38 -12.74 0.62
CA ASN A 155 -8.37 -13.63 1.77
C ASN A 155 -6.95 -13.73 2.38
N THR A 156 -6.81 -14.52 3.46
CA THR A 156 -5.53 -14.69 4.17
C THR A 156 -4.40 -15.18 3.26
N ALA A 157 -4.68 -16.11 2.36
CA ALA A 157 -3.68 -16.61 1.42
C ALA A 157 -3.19 -15.50 0.46
N GLY A 158 -4.10 -14.63 0.04
CA GLY A 158 -3.74 -13.49 -0.79
C GLY A 158 -2.91 -12.44 -0.04
N TYR A 159 -3.26 -12.11 1.21
CA TYR A 159 -2.46 -11.20 2.03
C TYR A 159 -1.05 -11.76 2.32
N ALA A 160 -0.90 -13.07 2.44
CA ALA A 160 0.41 -13.71 2.55
C ALA A 160 1.29 -13.47 1.31
N LEU A 161 0.72 -13.65 0.10
CA LEU A 161 1.42 -13.40 -1.16
C LEU A 161 1.79 -11.91 -1.33
N VAL A 162 0.89 -11.02 -0.94
CA VAL A 162 1.11 -9.56 -0.98
C VAL A 162 2.25 -9.17 -0.05
N GLY A 163 2.28 -9.72 1.16
CA GLY A 163 3.34 -9.47 2.12
C GLY A 163 4.70 -9.96 1.61
N GLN A 164 4.76 -11.13 0.98
CA GLN A 164 5.99 -11.64 0.35
C GLN A 164 6.45 -10.72 -0.79
N ALA A 165 5.54 -10.32 -1.68
CA ALA A 165 5.87 -9.44 -2.80
C ALA A 165 6.39 -8.06 -2.33
N LEU A 166 5.75 -7.47 -1.31
CA LEU A 166 6.20 -6.20 -0.74
C LEU A 166 7.52 -6.34 0.03
N ARG A 167 7.73 -7.45 0.75
CA ARG A 167 9.02 -7.75 1.41
C ARG A 167 10.18 -7.71 0.41
N ASP A 168 10.00 -8.33 -0.75
CA ASP A 168 11.05 -8.37 -1.79
C ASP A 168 11.33 -6.99 -2.38
N VAL A 169 10.29 -6.17 -2.59
CA VAL A 169 10.47 -4.80 -3.07
C VAL A 169 11.16 -3.93 -2.01
N ILE A 170 10.73 -3.99 -0.75
CA ILE A 170 11.32 -3.22 0.35
C ILE A 170 12.81 -3.52 0.46
N ARG A 171 13.19 -4.80 0.42
CA ARG A 171 14.59 -5.24 0.47
C ARG A 171 15.42 -4.62 -0.65
N GLY A 172 14.94 -4.74 -1.91
CA GLY A 172 15.63 -4.18 -3.06
C GLY A 172 15.73 -2.66 -3.03
N THR A 173 14.76 -1.98 -2.40
CA THR A 173 14.79 -0.53 -2.19
C THR A 173 15.82 -0.12 -1.12
N ALA A 174 15.85 -0.82 0.02
CA ALA A 174 16.81 -0.55 1.08
C ALA A 174 18.26 -0.79 0.61
N ASP A 175 18.51 -1.88 -0.13
CA ASP A 175 19.83 -2.20 -0.69
C ASP A 175 20.30 -1.13 -1.69
N ALA A 176 19.39 -0.57 -2.49
CA ALA A 176 19.69 0.48 -3.46
C ALA A 176 19.96 1.84 -2.80
N GLY A 177 19.30 2.14 -1.67
CA GLY A 177 19.53 3.36 -0.89
C GLY A 177 20.82 3.32 -0.05
N GLY A 178 21.20 2.14 0.45
CA GLY A 178 22.46 1.92 1.17
C GLY A 178 23.71 1.91 0.27
N ALA A 179 23.54 1.74 -1.04
CA ALA A 179 24.61 1.88 -2.02
C ALA A 179 24.89 3.37 -2.32
N SER A 180 25.40 4.09 -1.33
CA SER A 180 26.00 5.41 -1.57
C SER A 180 27.31 5.23 -2.36
N TYR A 181 27.40 5.85 -3.54
CA TYR A 181 28.65 6.09 -4.26
C TYR A 181 29.40 7.29 -3.65
#